data_AF-A0A3M4TC22-F1
#
_entry.id   AF-A0A3M4TC22-F1
#
_cell.length_a   1.000
_cell.length_b   1.000
_cell.length_c   1.000
_cell.angle_alpha   90.00
_cell.angle_beta   90.00
_cell.angle_gamma   90.00
#
_symmetry.space_group_name_H-M   'P 1'
#
loop_
_entity.id
_entity.type
_entity.pdbx_description
1 polymer ?
#
loop_
_entity_poly.entity_id
_entity_poly.type
_entity_poly.pdbx_seq_one_letter_code
_entity_poly.pdbx_strand_id
1 'polypeptide(L)'
;MTRHWRPTAPGWRTLDGDGQNYPADIPGMLALVRAHEAGPGAIQLVAGHRVNRRDTASKRWASRFANGLRSRLLKDATPDTGCGLKLIERAAFLRLPYFDHMHRFIPALIQRHNGRMVTHPVNHRHRQAGVSKYGNLDRALVGILDLVGVWWLIRRPRLDVEAQELRS
;
A
#
# COMPACT_ATOMS: atom_id res chain seq x y z
N MET A 1 6.01 -14.23 -7.84
CA MET A 1 6.31 -13.33 -6.70
C MET A 1 6.07 -14.10 -5.40
N THR A 2 7.09 -14.76 -4.87
CA THR A 2 7.05 -15.48 -3.59
C THR A 2 7.04 -14.45 -2.46
N ARG A 3 5.86 -14.16 -1.91
CA ARG A 3 5.67 -13.15 -0.84
C ARG A 3 6.01 -13.78 0.51
N HIS A 4 7.05 -13.28 1.18
CA HIS A 4 7.29 -13.61 2.58
C HIS A 4 6.26 -12.87 3.44
N TRP A 5 5.33 -13.64 4.03
CA TRP A 5 4.26 -13.17 4.90
C TRP A 5 4.58 -13.60 6.32
N ARG A 6 4.81 -12.66 7.24
CA ARG A 6 5.10 -12.98 8.64
C ARG A 6 3.95 -12.51 9.56
N PRO A 7 3.44 -13.39 10.44
CA PRO A 7 2.58 -12.98 11.55
C PRO A 7 3.34 -12.01 12.46
N THR A 8 2.73 -10.86 12.78
CA THR A 8 3.31 -9.89 13.73
C THR A 8 2.49 -9.70 15.00
N ALA A 9 1.16 -9.90 14.93
CA ALA A 9 0.22 -9.95 16.05
C ALA A 9 -1.07 -10.72 15.62
N PRO A 10 -1.97 -11.13 16.54
CA PRO A 10 -3.26 -11.69 16.15
C PRO A 10 -3.99 -10.71 15.23
N GLY A 11 -4.44 -11.18 14.06
CA GLY A 11 -5.13 -10.33 13.10
C GLY A 11 -4.26 -9.35 12.28
N TRP A 12 -2.96 -9.19 12.55
CA TRP A 12 -2.09 -8.25 11.81
C TRP A 12 -0.96 -8.93 11.04
N ARG A 13 -0.62 -8.37 9.87
CA ARG A 13 0.36 -8.93 8.94
C ARG A 13 1.19 -7.85 8.28
N THR A 14 2.48 -8.11 8.13
CA THR A 14 3.38 -7.24 7.36
C THR A 14 3.45 -7.68 5.90
N LEU A 15 3.28 -6.72 5.00
CA LEU A 15 3.61 -6.86 3.60
C LEU A 15 4.99 -6.25 3.36
N ASP A 16 5.94 -7.04 2.87
CA ASP A 16 7.24 -6.61 2.37
C ASP A 16 7.48 -7.26 1.01
N GLY A 17 7.79 -6.46 0.01
CA GLY A 17 7.87 -6.88 -1.39
C GLY A 17 9.26 -6.77 -2.01
N ASP A 18 10.21 -6.10 -1.35
CA ASP A 18 11.52 -5.80 -1.94
C ASP A 18 12.71 -5.97 -0.99
N GLY A 19 12.48 -6.36 0.27
CA GLY A 19 13.54 -6.65 1.25
C GLY A 19 14.37 -5.42 1.62
N GLN A 20 13.90 -4.22 1.29
CA GLN A 20 14.59 -2.94 1.56
C GLN A 20 14.22 -2.34 2.90
N ASN A 21 13.29 -2.96 3.61
CA ASN A 21 12.68 -2.43 4.82
C ASN A 21 13.46 -2.93 6.04
N TYR A 22 13.71 -2.04 7.02
CA TYR A 22 14.39 -2.43 8.24
C TYR A 22 13.40 -3.12 9.18
N PRO A 23 13.67 -4.35 9.66
CA PRO A 23 12.80 -4.99 10.66
C PRO A 23 12.62 -4.14 11.93
N ALA A 24 13.59 -3.30 12.24
CA ALA A 24 13.55 -2.35 13.37
C ALA A 24 12.47 -1.26 13.25
N ASP A 25 11.91 -1.03 12.06
CA ASP A 25 10.81 -0.07 11.88
C ASP A 25 9.43 -0.69 12.24
N ILE A 26 9.32 -2.03 12.27
CA ILE A 26 8.06 -2.75 12.52
C ILE A 26 7.52 -2.52 13.96
N PRO A 27 8.35 -2.53 15.03
CA PRO A 27 7.87 -2.24 16.39
C PRO A 27 7.17 -0.89 16.51
N GLY A 28 7.67 0.16 15.84
CA GLY A 28 7.04 1.49 15.82
C GLY A 28 5.66 1.49 15.16
N MET A 29 5.53 0.76 14.04
CA MET A 29 4.24 0.57 13.37
C MET A 29 3.25 -0.22 14.23
N LEU A 30 3.71 -1.27 14.93
CA LEU A 30 2.88 -2.04 15.86
C LEU A 30 2.42 -1.22 17.08
N ALA A 31 3.25 -0.29 17.55
CA ALA A 31 2.86 0.62 18.62
C ALA A 31 1.69 1.52 18.19
N LEU A 32 1.70 2.03 16.94
CA LEU A 32 0.57 2.78 16.39
C LEU A 32 -0.69 1.93 16.30
N VAL A 33 -0.57 0.68 15.86
CA VAL A 33 -1.71 -0.26 15.85
C VAL A 33 -2.32 -0.38 17.24
N ARG A 34 -1.51 -0.73 18.25
CA ARG A 34 -1.99 -0.91 19.63
C ARG A 34 -2.62 0.35 20.21
N ALA A 35 -2.07 1.52 19.91
CA ALA A 35 -2.62 2.81 20.36
C ALA A 35 -4.00 3.12 19.75
N HIS A 36 -4.38 2.43 18.68
CA HIS A 36 -5.61 2.68 17.92
C HIS A 36 -6.48 1.42 17.77
N GLU A 37 -6.26 0.37 18.57
CA GLU A 37 -6.95 -0.92 18.45
C GLU A 37 -8.36 -0.95 19.05
N ALA A 38 -8.72 0.00 19.91
CA ALA A 38 -10.01 0.00 20.62
C ALA A 38 -10.77 1.33 20.46
N GLY A 39 -11.73 1.37 19.54
CA GLY A 39 -12.69 2.48 19.43
C GLY A 39 -13.23 2.73 18.02
N PRO A 40 -14.25 3.61 17.88
CA PRO A 40 -14.67 4.13 16.58
C PRO A 40 -13.48 4.84 15.93
N GLY A 41 -12.99 4.30 14.82
CA GLY A 41 -11.79 4.79 14.12
C GLY A 41 -10.55 3.92 14.29
N ALA A 42 -10.72 2.62 14.56
CA ALA A 42 -9.64 1.65 14.51
C ALA A 42 -8.89 1.69 13.17
N ILE A 43 -7.56 1.68 13.25
CA ILE A 43 -6.71 1.68 12.06
C ILE A 43 -6.71 0.27 11.46
N GLN A 44 -6.76 0.18 10.12
CA GLN A 44 -6.67 -1.09 9.39
C GLN A 44 -5.37 -1.21 8.58
N LEU A 45 -4.63 -0.11 8.46
CA LEU A 45 -3.39 -0.02 7.71
C LEU A 45 -2.44 1.01 8.32
N VAL A 46 -1.21 0.59 8.60
CA VAL A 46 -0.06 1.48 8.79
C VAL A 46 0.86 1.33 7.57
N ALA A 47 1.04 2.41 6.81
CA ALA A 47 1.92 2.43 5.64
C ALA A 47 3.27 3.09 5.99
N GLY A 48 4.37 2.43 5.65
CA GLY A 48 5.70 3.04 5.79
C GLY A 48 5.88 4.19 4.81
N HIS A 49 6.54 5.26 5.24
CA HIS A 49 6.94 6.41 4.44
C HIS A 49 8.45 6.62 4.55
N ARG A 50 9.19 6.43 3.44
CA ARG A 50 10.65 6.57 3.45
C ARG A 50 11.02 8.06 3.45
N VAL A 51 11.60 8.53 4.55
CA VAL A 51 11.94 9.95 4.73
C VAL A 51 13.32 10.33 4.17
N ASN A 52 14.28 9.41 4.15
CA ASN A 52 15.69 9.71 3.81
C ASN A 52 16.13 9.06 2.49
N ARG A 53 15.44 9.35 1.39
CA ARG A 53 15.72 8.73 0.08
C ARG A 53 16.91 9.38 -0.64
N ARG A 54 18.00 8.61 -0.84
CA ARG A 54 19.18 9.02 -1.61
C ARG A 54 19.04 8.66 -3.10
N ASP A 55 18.03 9.24 -3.73
CA ASP A 55 17.78 9.09 -5.18
C ASP A 55 18.47 10.19 -6.00
N THR A 56 18.82 9.89 -7.27
CA THR A 56 19.28 10.90 -8.23
C THR A 56 18.20 11.95 -8.50
N ALA A 57 18.60 13.17 -8.89
CA ALA A 57 17.65 14.27 -9.15
C ALA A 57 16.54 13.89 -10.15
N SER A 58 16.90 13.19 -11.24
CA SER A 58 15.94 12.71 -12.24
C SER A 58 14.91 11.73 -11.67
N LYS A 59 15.34 10.79 -10.83
CA LYS A 59 14.45 9.82 -10.15
C LYS A 59 13.53 10.51 -9.15
N ARG A 60 14.03 11.52 -8.43
CA ARG A 60 13.23 12.33 -7.50
C ARG A 60 12.12 13.08 -8.23
N TRP A 61 12.44 13.73 -9.35
CA TRP A 61 11.45 14.45 -10.17
C TRP A 61 10.36 13.51 -10.73
N ALA A 62 10.76 12.39 -11.34
CA ALA A 62 9.83 11.40 -11.85
C ALA A 62 8.92 10.84 -10.74
N SER A 63 9.49 10.53 -9.57
CA SER A 63 8.72 10.04 -8.41
C SER A 63 7.75 11.10 -7.88
N ARG A 64 8.16 12.37 -7.82
CA ARG A 64 7.29 13.47 -7.38
C ARG A 64 6.12 13.66 -8.34
N PHE A 65 6.36 13.64 -9.64
CA PHE A 65 5.31 13.73 -10.64
C PHE A 65 4.32 12.55 -10.54
N ALA A 66 4.83 11.32 -10.49
CA ALA A 66 4.00 10.12 -10.38
C ALA A 66 3.17 10.11 -9.09
N ASN A 67 3.77 10.43 -7.94
CA ASN A 67 3.06 10.52 -6.67
C ASN A 67 2.04 11.68 -6.68
N GLY A 68 2.34 12.80 -7.34
CA GLY A 68 1.43 13.93 -7.48
C GLY A 68 0.19 13.60 -8.33
N LEU A 69 0.38 12.97 -9.49
CA LEU A 69 -0.71 12.51 -10.35
C LEU A 69 -1.61 11.53 -9.60
N ARG A 70 -0.99 10.54 -8.95
CA ARG A 70 -1.73 9.54 -8.17
C ARG A 70 -2.50 10.17 -7.00
N SER A 71 -1.85 11.02 -6.21
CA SER A 71 -2.48 11.69 -5.08
C SER A 71 -3.72 12.47 -5.51
N ARG A 72 -3.66 13.17 -6.65
CA ARG A 72 -4.81 13.88 -7.23
C ARG A 72 -5.96 12.95 -7.63
N LEU A 73 -5.65 11.80 -8.21
CA LEU A 73 -6.66 10.85 -8.69
C LEU A 73 -7.29 10.06 -7.55
N LEU A 74 -6.47 9.47 -6.67
CA LEU A 74 -6.91 8.54 -5.64
C LEU A 74 -7.27 9.21 -4.32
N LYS A 75 -6.70 10.40 -4.04
CA LYS A 75 -6.86 11.14 -2.78
C LYS A 75 -6.60 10.25 -1.55
N ASP A 76 -5.63 9.35 -1.64
CA ASP A 76 -5.36 8.29 -0.67
C ASP A 76 -4.36 8.69 0.44
N ALA A 77 -4.01 9.98 0.53
CA ALA A 77 -3.07 10.56 1.50
C ALA A 77 -1.76 9.78 1.66
N THR A 78 -1.28 9.11 0.59
CA THR A 78 -0.08 8.28 0.64
C THR A 78 1.12 9.01 0.03
N PRO A 79 2.07 9.50 0.86
CA PRO A 79 3.21 10.30 0.38
C PRO A 79 4.29 9.46 -0.34
N ASP A 80 4.41 8.16 -0.03
CA ASP A 80 5.35 7.25 -0.68
C ASP A 80 4.69 5.92 -1.04
N THR A 81 4.13 5.87 -2.23
CA THR A 81 3.39 4.71 -2.74
C THR A 81 4.31 3.56 -3.15
N GLY A 82 5.59 3.86 -3.36
CA GLY A 82 6.62 2.89 -3.66
C GLY A 82 7.23 2.23 -2.43
N CYS A 83 6.79 2.59 -1.21
CA CYS A 83 7.22 1.91 -0.01
C CYS A 83 6.53 0.53 0.10
N GLY A 84 7.35 -0.52 0.19
CA GLY A 84 6.88 -1.89 0.32
C GLY A 84 6.27 -2.18 1.69
N LEU A 85 6.84 -1.61 2.76
CA LEU A 85 6.49 -1.92 4.14
C LEU A 85 5.09 -1.41 4.49
N LYS A 86 4.19 -2.35 4.78
CA LYS A 86 2.83 -2.07 5.26
C LYS A 86 2.49 -3.06 6.37
N LEU A 87 1.82 -2.58 7.41
CA LEU A 87 1.21 -3.40 8.44
C LEU A 87 -0.30 -3.31 8.28
N ILE A 88 -0.95 -4.43 7.97
CA ILE A 88 -2.34 -4.47 7.52
C ILE A 88 -3.13 -5.43 8.41
N GLU A 89 -4.33 -5.02 8.78
CA GLU A 89 -5.31 -5.90 9.39
C GLU A 89 -5.71 -6.99 8.39
N ARG A 90 -5.64 -8.25 8.80
CA ARG A 90 -5.93 -9.44 7.98
C ARG A 90 -7.35 -9.39 7.44
N ALA A 91 -8.33 -9.06 8.28
CA ALA A 91 -9.73 -8.99 7.86
C ALA A 91 -9.96 -7.90 6.81
N ALA A 92 -9.30 -6.74 6.94
CA ALA A 92 -9.35 -5.70 5.93
C ALA A 92 -8.69 -6.15 4.62
N PHE A 93 -7.51 -6.78 4.70
CA PHE A 93 -6.79 -7.28 3.53
C PHE A 93 -7.59 -8.30 2.72
N LEU A 94 -8.26 -9.25 3.39
CA LEU A 94 -9.02 -10.32 2.73
C LEU A 94 -10.28 -9.83 2.01
N ARG A 95 -10.78 -8.63 2.33
CA ARG A 95 -11.93 -8.01 1.64
C ARG A 95 -11.53 -7.24 0.38
N LEU A 96 -10.23 -7.02 0.16
CA LEU A 96 -9.77 -6.21 -0.97
C LEU A 96 -9.85 -7.01 -2.29
N PRO A 97 -10.21 -6.36 -3.41
CA PRO A 97 -10.14 -6.99 -4.72
C PRO A 97 -8.69 -7.31 -5.08
N TYR A 98 -8.49 -8.50 -5.64
CA TYR A 98 -7.17 -8.98 -6.04
C TYR A 98 -6.90 -8.72 -7.53
N PHE A 99 -5.72 -8.19 -7.83
CA PHE A 99 -5.19 -8.00 -9.17
C PHE A 99 -3.67 -7.81 -9.10
N ASP A 100 -3.01 -7.88 -10.25
CA ASP A 100 -1.57 -7.63 -10.31
C ASP A 100 -1.23 -6.22 -9.83
N HIS A 101 -0.10 -6.08 -9.14
CA HIS A 101 0.35 -4.80 -8.57
C HIS A 101 -0.59 -4.13 -7.55
N MET A 102 -1.67 -4.78 -7.09
CA MET A 102 -2.61 -4.26 -6.07
C MET A 102 -1.95 -3.69 -4.82
N HIS A 103 -0.75 -4.19 -4.46
CA HIS A 103 0.00 -3.76 -3.28
C HIS A 103 0.36 -2.27 -3.29
N ARG A 104 0.45 -1.67 -4.48
CA ARG A 104 0.65 -0.21 -4.65
C ARG A 104 -0.60 0.56 -4.26
N PHE A 105 -1.77 -0.04 -4.40
CA PHE A 105 -3.08 0.58 -4.25
C PHE A 105 -3.80 0.25 -2.94
N ILE A 106 -3.22 -0.62 -2.11
CA ILE A 106 -3.77 -0.98 -0.79
C ILE A 106 -4.25 0.24 0.02
N PRO A 107 -3.49 1.34 0.16
CA PRO A 107 -3.96 2.55 0.85
C PRO A 107 -5.31 3.09 0.33
N ALA A 108 -5.46 3.20 -0.98
CA ALA A 108 -6.68 3.68 -1.63
C ALA A 108 -7.82 2.66 -1.48
N LEU A 109 -7.52 1.36 -1.58
CA LEU A 109 -8.50 0.29 -1.46
C LEU A 109 -9.03 0.15 -0.03
N ILE A 110 -8.18 0.33 0.99
CA ILE A 110 -8.62 0.35 2.40
C ILE A 110 -9.57 1.53 2.63
N GLN A 111 -9.22 2.73 2.16
CA GLN A 111 -10.09 3.91 2.27
C GLN A 111 -11.40 3.76 1.50
N ARG A 112 -11.39 3.09 0.34
CA ARG A 112 -12.60 2.72 -0.40
C ARG A 112 -13.59 1.91 0.45
N HIS A 113 -13.10 1.10 1.39
CA HIS A 113 -13.92 0.32 2.32
C HIS A 113 -14.20 1.07 3.64
N ASN A 114 -14.12 2.40 3.64
CA ASN A 114 -14.21 3.28 4.82
C ASN A 114 -13.17 2.94 5.91
N GLY A 115 -12.09 2.25 5.53
CA GLY A 115 -11.02 1.86 6.43
C GLY A 115 -10.08 3.02 6.71
N ARG A 116 -9.65 3.16 7.97
CA ARG A 116 -8.68 4.17 8.38
C ARG A 116 -7.26 3.68 8.15
N MET A 117 -6.41 4.59 7.67
CA MET A 117 -4.97 4.35 7.56
C MET A 117 -4.15 5.48 8.17
N VAL A 118 -2.91 5.17 8.55
CA VAL A 118 -1.91 6.15 8.96
C VAL A 118 -0.56 5.86 8.29
N THR A 119 0.30 6.87 8.24
CA THR A 119 1.66 6.74 7.72
C THR A 119 2.66 6.75 8.87
N HIS A 120 3.72 5.97 8.76
CA HIS A 120 4.82 5.94 9.73
C HIS A 120 6.14 6.18 9.01
N PRO A 121 7.00 7.11 9.49
CA PRO A 121 8.33 7.29 8.90
C PRO A 121 9.15 6.02 9.08
N VAL A 122 9.80 5.56 8.00
CA VAL A 122 10.63 4.34 8.01
C VAL A 122 12.00 4.60 7.37
N ASN A 123 12.97 3.80 7.78
CA ASN A 123 14.32 3.86 7.25
C ASN A 123 14.40 3.16 5.88
N HIS A 124 15.33 3.60 5.03
CA HIS A 124 15.49 3.06 3.68
C HIS A 124 16.85 2.40 3.48
N ARG A 125 16.89 1.11 3.09
CA ARG A 125 18.11 0.46 2.60
C ARG A 125 18.26 0.68 1.10
N HIS A 126 19.49 0.98 0.66
CA HIS A 126 19.82 0.91 -0.76
C HIS A 126 19.62 -0.52 -1.28
N ARG A 127 19.03 -0.66 -2.47
CA ARG A 127 18.98 -1.95 -3.17
C ARG A 127 20.42 -2.39 -3.45
N GLN A 128 20.82 -3.59 -3.01
CA GLN A 128 22.19 -4.07 -3.22
C GLN A 128 22.43 -4.75 -4.58
N ALA A 129 21.40 -5.15 -5.33
CA ALA A 129 21.58 -5.67 -6.68
C ALA A 129 20.29 -5.65 -7.51
N GLY A 130 20.46 -5.57 -8.84
CA GLY A 130 19.39 -5.69 -9.84
C GLY A 130 19.61 -4.74 -11.01
N VAL A 131 20.42 -5.16 -11.99
CA VAL A 131 20.41 -4.52 -13.31
C VAL A 131 19.05 -4.82 -13.92
N SER A 132 18.19 -3.81 -14.07
CA SER A 132 16.90 -3.97 -14.75
C SER A 132 17.14 -4.28 -16.23
N LYS A 133 17.26 -5.55 -16.58
CA LYS A 133 17.03 -6.03 -17.95
C LYS A 133 15.51 -5.94 -18.21
N TYR A 134 15.09 -5.13 -19.17
CA TYR A 134 13.73 -4.92 -19.73
C TYR A 134 12.78 -3.83 -19.14
N GLY A 135 12.21 -3.02 -20.07
CA GLY A 135 10.84 -2.48 -20.07
C GLY A 135 10.44 -1.36 -19.10
N ASN A 136 11.25 -0.32 -18.88
CA ASN A 136 10.82 0.80 -18.01
C ASN A 136 9.55 1.49 -18.53
N LEU A 137 9.37 1.57 -19.85
CA LEU A 137 8.20 2.17 -20.49
C LEU A 137 6.96 1.26 -20.34
N ASP A 138 7.08 -0.03 -20.64
CA ASP A 138 5.97 -0.98 -20.48
C ASP A 138 5.47 -1.03 -19.02
N ARG A 139 6.41 -1.04 -18.06
CA ARG A 139 6.06 -0.97 -16.63
C ARG A 139 5.40 0.36 -16.23
N ALA A 140 5.75 1.45 -16.90
CA ALA A 140 5.09 2.73 -16.67
C ALA A 140 3.67 2.74 -17.25
N LEU A 141 3.49 2.20 -18.46
CA LEU A 141 2.18 2.08 -19.12
C LEU A 141 1.24 1.18 -18.31
N VAL A 142 1.69 0.00 -17.88
CA VAL A 142 0.92 -0.89 -16.99
C VAL A 142 0.54 -0.15 -15.70
N GLY A 143 1.48 0.60 -15.10
CA GLY A 143 1.20 1.39 -13.90
C GLY A 143 0.16 2.50 -14.10
N ILE A 144 0.08 3.10 -15.29
CA ILE A 144 -0.94 4.09 -15.64
C ILE A 144 -2.30 3.41 -15.81
N LEU A 145 -2.36 2.27 -16.51
CA LEU A 145 -3.59 1.50 -16.69
C LEU A 145 -4.15 1.05 -15.34
N ASP A 146 -3.31 0.50 -14.45
CA ASP A 146 -3.69 0.14 -13.10
C ASP A 146 -4.24 1.34 -12.31
N LEU A 147 -3.59 2.51 -12.44
CA LEU A 147 -4.03 3.73 -11.77
C LEU A 147 -5.42 4.18 -12.22
N VAL A 148 -5.70 4.16 -13.52
CA VAL A 148 -7.02 4.48 -14.08
C VAL A 148 -8.06 3.45 -13.64
N GLY A 149 -7.73 2.16 -13.69
CA GLY A 149 -8.61 1.08 -13.24
C GLY A 149 -8.98 1.20 -11.76
N VAL A 150 -8.00 1.45 -10.90
CA VAL A 150 -8.24 1.65 -9.47
C VAL A 150 -9.01 2.94 -9.21
N TRP A 151 -8.67 4.03 -9.89
CA TRP A 151 -9.41 5.29 -9.80
C TRP A 151 -10.89 5.12 -10.12
N TRP A 152 -11.22 4.35 -11.15
CA TRP A 152 -12.59 4.01 -11.50
C TRP A 152 -13.23 3.16 -10.40
N LEU A 153 -12.51 2.15 -9.90
CA LEU A 153 -12.98 1.22 -8.88
C LEU A 153 -13.30 1.88 -7.53
N ILE A 154 -12.46 2.80 -7.06
CA ILE A 154 -12.67 3.51 -5.78
C ILE A 154 -13.85 4.47 -5.82
N ARG A 155 -14.35 4.83 -7.02
CA ARG A 155 -15.52 5.70 -7.21
C ARG A 155 -16.84 4.95 -7.34
N ARG A 156 -16.79 3.62 -7.39
CA ARG A 156 -17.95 2.74 -7.46
C ARG A 156 -18.05 1.78 -6.27
N PRO A 157 -17.84 2.22 -5.01
CA PRO A 157 -18.08 1.35 -3.87
C PRO A 157 -19.59 1.09 -3.72
N ARG A 158 -19.98 -0.17 -3.60
CA ARG A 158 -21.28 -0.60 -3.07
C ARG A 158 -20.99 -1.36 -1.79
N LEU A 159 -20.95 -0.65 -0.66
CA LEU A 159 -20.61 -1.23 0.65
C LEU A 159 -21.87 -1.61 1.45
N ASP A 160 -23.01 -1.16 0.98
CA ASP A 160 -24.37 -1.32 1.51
C ASP A 160 -25.11 -2.51 0.89
N VAL A 161 -24.49 -3.22 -0.05
CA VAL A 161 -25.10 -4.34 -0.79
C VAL A 161 -24.44 -5.65 -0.37
N GLU A 162 -25.20 -6.52 0.29
CA GLU A 162 -24.84 -7.93 0.46
C GLU A 162 -25.32 -8.74 -0.73
N ALA A 163 -24.39 -9.40 -1.42
CA ALA A 163 -24.74 -10.36 -2.47
C ALA A 163 -25.34 -11.61 -1.81
N GLN A 164 -26.60 -11.91 -2.14
CA GLN A 164 -27.27 -13.13 -1.70
C GLN A 164 -27.25 -14.15 -2.83
N GLU A 165 -26.83 -15.38 -2.52
CA GLU A 165 -26.97 -16.51 -3.44
C GLU A 165 -28.45 -16.91 -3.46
N LEU A 166 -29.10 -16.74 -4.60
CA LEU A 166 -30.45 -17.25 -4.81
C LEU A 166 -30.37 -18.77 -4.95
N ARG A 167 -30.74 -19.49 -3.89
CA ARG A 167 -30.93 -20.94 -3.96
C ARG A 167 -32.25 -21.23 -4.66
N SER A 168 -32.16 -21.75 -5.89
CA SER A 168 -33.27 -22.36 -6.63
C SER A 168 -33.50 -23.79 -6.20
#